data_AF-A0A154VFC2-F1
#
_entry.id   AF-A0A154VFC2-F1
#
_cell.length_a   1.000
_cell.length_b   1.000
_cell.length_c   1.000
_cell.angle_alpha   90.00
_cell.angle_beta   90.00
_cell.angle_gamma   90.00
#
_symmetry.space_group_name_H-M   'P 1'
#
loop_
_entity.id
_entity.type
_entity.pdbx_description
1 polymer ?
#
loop_
_entity_poly.entity_id
_entity_poly.type
_entity_poly.pdbx_seq_one_letter_code
_entity_poly.pdbx_strand_id
1 'polypeptide(L)'
;MKPEDFTLLANLVKDQSGLVLTQDKIYLLESRLLPVARSFSLKSLEELVQAIRMRHDSQISKAVVEAMTTNESLFFRDMKPFDQLKRVVLPRLMEKRQAGRRIRIWSAACSSGQEPYSIAMMLKEETALSAGWKFEIVATDLSIAMVERAKAGVYSQFEVQRGLPINYLVKYFKQDGDKWRIDAGLRENIQFRPYNLLHDLSPLGQFDVVFCRNVLIYFDQPTKGKVLEAIAKRMPADGILYLGGAETVLGISDRFQPVPGERGLYMLTDAATGATRPAPPEPPKPLPPFPARTVAR
;
A
#
# COMPACT_ATOMS: atom_id res chain seq x y z
N MET A 1 16.89 26.68 13.50
CA MET A 1 16.61 25.48 14.33
C MET A 1 17.90 24.94 14.96
N LYS A 2 17.90 24.58 16.26
CA LYS A 2 19.06 23.94 16.90
C LYS A 2 19.13 22.44 16.55
N PRO A 3 20.32 21.80 16.52
CA PRO A 3 20.44 20.36 16.23
C PRO A 3 19.58 19.46 17.12
N GLU A 4 19.43 19.82 18.40
CA GLU A 4 18.60 19.09 19.38
C GLU A 4 17.10 19.17 19.06
N ASP A 5 16.65 20.30 18.51
CA ASP A 5 15.26 20.50 18.10
C ASP A 5 14.94 19.63 16.88
N PHE A 6 15.88 19.55 15.94
CA PHE A 6 15.77 18.64 14.79
C PHE A 6 15.68 17.19 15.25
N THR A 7 16.59 16.75 16.12
CA THR A 7 16.62 15.38 16.63
C THR A 7 15.32 15.01 17.34
N LEU A 8 14.75 15.94 18.14
CA LEU A 8 13.45 15.72 18.77
C LEU A 8 12.34 15.49 17.74
N LEU A 9 12.23 16.36 16.74
CA LEU A 9 11.21 16.26 15.70
C LEU A 9 11.40 15.00 14.84
N ALA A 10 12.64 14.70 14.47
CA ALA A 10 12.99 13.51 13.70
C ALA A 10 12.60 12.22 14.43
N ASN A 11 12.91 12.13 15.73
CA ASN A 11 12.52 10.99 16.55
C ASN A 11 11.01 10.89 16.70
N LEU A 12 10.33 12.01 16.99
CA LEU A 12 8.86 12.04 17.09
C LEU A 12 8.19 11.52 15.80
N VAL A 13 8.63 12.02 14.65
CA VAL A 13 8.11 11.64 13.33
C VAL A 13 8.41 10.17 13.06
N LYS A 14 9.63 9.72 13.32
CA LYS A 14 10.03 8.32 13.13
C LYS A 14 9.22 7.38 14.02
N ASP A 15 9.06 7.68 15.29
CA ASP A 15 8.39 6.80 16.26
C ASP A 15 6.90 6.67 15.96
N GLN A 16 6.26 7.75 15.50
CA GLN A 16 4.81 7.76 15.25
C GLN A 16 4.41 7.41 13.82
N SER A 17 5.31 7.50 12.82
CA SER A 17 4.98 7.21 11.42
C SER A 17 5.94 6.27 10.69
N GLY A 18 7.11 6.02 11.26
CA GLY A 18 8.20 5.27 10.62
C GLY A 18 9.04 6.12 9.67
N LEU A 19 8.61 7.34 9.34
CA LEU A 19 9.30 8.23 8.42
C LEU A 19 10.67 8.64 8.96
N VAL A 20 11.72 8.33 8.21
CA VAL A 20 13.09 8.76 8.51
C VAL A 20 13.34 10.14 7.90
N LEU A 21 13.54 11.12 8.79
CA LEU A 21 13.99 12.45 8.43
C LEU A 21 15.51 12.54 8.49
N THR A 22 16.12 12.95 7.38
CA THR A 22 17.57 13.17 7.24
C THR A 22 17.87 14.67 7.24
N GLN A 23 19.11 15.05 7.57
CA GLN A 23 19.46 16.48 7.75
C GLN A 23 19.30 17.31 6.47
N ASP A 24 19.47 16.70 5.28
CA ASP A 24 19.21 17.34 3.99
C ASP A 24 17.72 17.74 3.79
N LYS A 25 16.82 17.23 4.63
CA LYS A 25 15.37 17.53 4.61
C LYS A 25 14.94 18.58 5.63
N ILE A 26 15.87 19.24 6.33
CA ILE A 26 15.55 20.29 7.32
C ILE A 26 14.66 21.39 6.73
N TYR A 27 14.86 21.77 5.46
CA TYR A 27 14.04 22.78 4.79
C TYR A 27 12.54 22.41 4.72
N LEU A 28 12.19 21.12 4.75
CA LEU A 28 10.80 20.67 4.80
C LEU A 28 10.15 20.97 6.16
N LEU A 29 10.93 20.98 7.24
CA LEU A 29 10.39 21.25 8.58
C LEU A 29 9.83 22.67 8.65
N GLU A 30 10.57 23.67 8.19
CA GLU A 30 10.10 25.06 8.23
C GLU A 30 8.83 25.25 7.38
N SER A 31 8.87 24.82 6.12
CA SER A 31 7.75 25.00 5.19
C SER A 31 6.47 24.28 5.64
N ARG A 32 6.59 23.09 6.25
CA ARG A 32 5.43 22.26 6.62
C ARG A 32 4.96 22.44 8.06
N LEU A 33 5.86 22.77 9.00
CA LEU A 33 5.50 22.89 10.42
C LEU A 33 5.13 24.31 10.84
N LEU A 34 5.50 25.36 10.09
CA LEU A 34 5.01 26.72 10.37
C LEU A 34 3.48 26.84 10.28
N PRO A 35 2.79 26.27 9.25
CA PRO A 35 1.34 26.20 9.25
C PRO A 35 0.76 25.48 10.46
N VAL A 36 1.41 24.39 10.91
CA VAL A 36 1.00 23.65 12.11
C VAL A 36 1.11 24.53 13.35
N ALA A 37 2.26 25.19 13.57
CA ALA A 37 2.46 26.12 14.68
C ALA A 37 1.33 27.18 14.74
N ARG A 38 1.01 27.80 13.59
CA ARG A 38 -0.07 28.79 13.49
C ARG A 38 -1.44 28.22 13.88
N SER A 39 -1.76 26.99 13.47
CA SER A 39 -3.04 26.34 13.81
C SER A 39 -3.23 26.12 15.32
N PHE A 40 -2.14 26.02 16.07
CA PHE A 40 -2.13 25.94 17.54
C PHE A 40 -1.84 27.28 18.23
N SER A 41 -1.96 28.40 17.50
CA SER A 41 -1.68 29.76 18.00
C SER A 41 -0.23 29.97 18.51
N LEU A 42 0.72 29.22 17.94
CA LEU A 42 2.15 29.37 18.20
C LEU A 42 2.79 30.22 17.11
N LYS A 43 3.72 31.11 17.50
CA LYS A 43 4.30 32.14 16.63
C LYS A 43 5.53 31.67 15.86
N SER A 44 6.16 30.60 16.31
CA SER A 44 7.38 30.09 15.68
C SER A 44 7.51 28.57 15.81
N LEU A 45 8.48 28.03 15.07
CA LEU A 45 8.85 26.62 15.17
C LEU A 45 9.54 26.31 16.50
N GLU A 46 10.26 27.28 17.08
CA GLU A 46 10.83 27.16 18.42
C GLU A 46 9.73 27.00 19.48
N GLU A 47 8.64 27.79 19.41
CA GLU A 47 7.49 27.64 20.30
C GLU A 47 6.80 26.28 20.11
N LEU A 48 6.70 25.78 18.87
CA LEU A 48 6.18 24.44 18.57
C LEU A 48 7.03 23.34 19.23
N VAL A 49 8.35 23.42 19.09
CA VAL A 49 9.28 22.46 19.71
C VAL A 49 9.19 22.50 21.23
N GLN A 50 9.12 23.70 21.82
CA GLN A 50 8.92 23.85 23.27
C GLN A 50 7.58 23.26 23.72
N ALA A 51 6.49 23.47 22.97
CA ALA A 51 5.20 22.90 23.28
C ALA A 51 5.24 21.36 23.28
N ILE A 52 5.92 20.75 22.31
CA ILE A 52 6.13 19.29 22.26
C ILE A 52 6.91 18.79 23.48
N ARG A 53 7.99 19.49 23.87
CA ARG A 53 8.80 19.12 25.05
C ARG A 53 8.02 19.22 26.36
N MET A 54 7.24 20.28 26.53
CA MET A 54 6.68 20.64 27.84
C MET A 54 5.30 20.04 28.09
N ARG A 55 4.47 19.92 27.05
CA ARG A 55 3.04 19.61 27.23
C ARG A 55 2.70 18.15 26.99
N HIS A 56 3.61 17.37 26.39
CA HIS A 56 3.31 16.04 25.85
C HIS A 56 1.95 16.00 25.11
N ASP A 57 1.62 17.10 24.43
CA ASP A 57 0.31 17.26 23.81
C ASP A 57 0.21 16.33 22.60
N SER A 58 -0.67 15.34 22.73
CA SER A 58 -0.88 14.34 21.68
C SER A 58 -1.45 14.94 20.39
N GLN A 59 -2.14 16.08 20.44
CA GLN A 59 -2.72 16.72 19.25
C GLN A 59 -1.66 17.45 18.42
N ILE A 60 -0.80 18.24 19.08
CA ILE A 60 0.34 18.90 18.41
C ILE A 60 1.24 17.85 17.76
N SER A 61 1.55 16.78 18.51
CA SER A 61 2.40 15.69 18.01
C SER A 61 1.83 15.04 16.75
N LYS A 62 0.53 14.70 16.77
CA LYS A 62 -0.18 14.15 15.60
C LYS A 62 -0.14 15.10 14.40
N ALA A 63 -0.39 16.39 14.62
CA ALA A 63 -0.39 17.37 13.53
C ALA A 63 1.01 17.55 12.91
N VAL A 64 2.07 17.52 13.72
CA VAL A 64 3.46 17.53 13.24
C VAL A 64 3.75 16.30 12.37
N VAL A 65 3.40 15.11 12.86
CA VAL A 65 3.61 13.86 12.15
C VAL A 65 2.87 13.88 10.81
N GLU A 66 1.59 14.26 10.82
CA GLU A 66 0.76 14.34 9.63
C GLU A 66 1.33 15.33 8.60
N ALA A 67 1.75 16.53 9.03
CA ALA A 67 2.36 17.52 8.13
C ALA A 67 3.66 17.02 7.48
N MET A 68 4.41 16.14 8.15
CA MET A 68 5.66 15.60 7.60
C MET A 68 5.46 14.45 6.62
N THR A 69 4.28 13.84 6.56
CA THR A 69 3.97 12.80 5.56
C THR A 69 4.06 13.35 4.13
N THR A 70 4.52 12.53 3.19
CA THR A 70 4.56 12.91 1.76
C THR A 70 3.47 12.15 1.02
N ASN A 71 2.48 12.90 0.52
CA ASN A 71 1.21 12.35 0.05
C ASN A 71 1.05 12.44 -1.48
N GLU A 72 2.07 12.06 -2.25
CA GLU A 72 1.94 12.04 -3.72
C GLU A 72 1.32 10.71 -4.20
N SER A 73 0.19 10.81 -4.90
CA SER A 73 -0.53 9.67 -5.46
C SER A 73 -1.12 10.01 -6.83
N LEU A 74 -1.35 8.98 -7.66
CA LEU A 74 -1.83 9.10 -9.03
C LEU A 74 -2.88 8.04 -9.32
N PHE A 75 -3.87 8.41 -10.14
CA PHE A 75 -4.76 7.41 -10.71
C PHE A 75 -3.93 6.49 -11.61
N PHE A 76 -4.16 5.19 -11.46
CA PHE A 76 -3.46 4.13 -12.18
C PHE A 76 -1.92 4.27 -12.18
N ARG A 77 -1.34 4.68 -11.04
CA ARG A 77 0.12 4.80 -10.87
C ARG A 77 0.80 3.50 -11.26
N ASP A 78 1.70 3.56 -12.23
CA ASP A 78 2.30 2.40 -12.89
C ASP A 78 1.19 1.42 -13.37
N MET A 79 0.64 1.60 -14.57
CA MET A 79 -0.49 0.79 -15.09
C MET A 79 -0.36 -0.73 -14.84
N LYS A 80 0.87 -1.25 -14.87
CA LYS A 80 1.20 -2.68 -14.74
C LYS A 80 0.57 -3.38 -13.53
N PRO A 81 0.65 -2.88 -12.27
CA PRO A 81 -0.06 -3.45 -11.13
C PRO A 81 -1.55 -3.74 -11.35
N PHE A 82 -2.27 -2.87 -12.05
CA PHE A 82 -3.71 -3.03 -12.32
C PHE A 82 -3.95 -4.08 -13.41
N ASP A 83 -3.10 -4.13 -14.44
CA ASP A 83 -3.12 -5.19 -15.45
C ASP A 83 -2.81 -6.56 -14.83
N GLN A 84 -1.81 -6.64 -13.94
CA GLN A 84 -1.46 -7.85 -13.21
C GLN A 84 -2.60 -8.29 -12.29
N LEU A 85 -3.26 -7.34 -11.61
CA LEU A 85 -4.42 -7.63 -10.78
C LEU A 85 -5.51 -8.31 -11.61
N LYS A 86 -5.88 -7.71 -12.74
CA LYS A 86 -6.89 -8.22 -13.67
C LYS A 86 -6.52 -9.58 -14.27
N ARG A 87 -5.31 -9.71 -14.83
CA ARG A 87 -4.95 -10.83 -15.72
C ARG A 87 -4.32 -12.02 -15.00
N VAL A 88 -3.73 -11.80 -13.83
CA VAL A 88 -2.93 -12.82 -13.13
C VAL A 88 -3.53 -13.12 -11.76
N VAL A 89 -3.75 -12.10 -10.94
CA VAL A 89 -4.09 -12.30 -9.52
C VAL A 89 -5.55 -12.68 -9.33
N LEU A 90 -6.47 -11.92 -9.92
CA LEU A 90 -7.90 -12.17 -9.75
C LEU A 90 -8.34 -13.55 -10.26
N PRO A 91 -7.98 -14.00 -11.48
CA PRO A 91 -8.36 -15.33 -11.95
C PRO A 91 -7.94 -16.45 -10.98
N ARG A 92 -6.71 -16.38 -10.47
CA ARG A 92 -6.17 -17.36 -9.52
C ARG A 92 -6.90 -17.36 -8.18
N LEU A 93 -7.16 -16.18 -7.62
CA LEU A 93 -7.88 -16.07 -6.35
C LEU A 93 -9.35 -16.50 -6.50
N MET A 94 -9.97 -16.15 -7.63
CA MET A 94 -11.37 -16.50 -7.89
C MET A 94 -11.58 -18.00 -8.01
N GLU A 95 -10.64 -18.73 -8.62
CA GLU A 95 -10.67 -20.20 -8.64
C GLU A 95 -10.69 -20.79 -7.22
N LYS A 96 -9.91 -20.23 -6.29
CA LYS A 96 -9.79 -20.73 -4.91
C LYS A 96 -10.87 -20.20 -3.95
N ARG A 97 -11.65 -19.20 -4.34
CA ARG A 97 -12.67 -18.55 -3.51
C ARG A 97 -14.09 -18.78 -4.00
N GLN A 98 -14.32 -19.79 -4.86
CA GLN A 98 -15.64 -20.08 -5.45
C GLN A 98 -16.77 -20.25 -4.43
N ALA A 99 -16.49 -20.86 -3.27
CA ALA A 99 -17.51 -21.07 -2.23
C ALA A 99 -18.04 -19.75 -1.63
N GLY A 100 -17.17 -18.75 -1.46
CA GLY A 100 -17.53 -17.47 -0.84
C GLY A 100 -17.76 -16.33 -1.85
N ARG A 101 -17.26 -16.48 -3.08
CA ARG A 101 -17.27 -15.47 -4.15
C ARG A 101 -16.92 -14.07 -3.67
N ARG A 102 -15.92 -13.97 -2.77
CA ARG A 102 -15.51 -12.74 -2.12
C ARG A 102 -13.99 -12.59 -2.19
N ILE A 103 -13.55 -11.37 -2.50
CA ILE A 103 -12.14 -10.99 -2.50
C ILE A 103 -12.00 -9.70 -1.69
N ARG A 104 -11.10 -9.70 -0.70
CA ARG A 104 -10.79 -8.51 0.10
C ARG A 104 -9.45 -7.93 -0.34
N ILE A 105 -9.46 -6.64 -0.65
CA ILE A 105 -8.31 -5.87 -1.12
C ILE A 105 -8.02 -4.76 -0.11
N TRP A 106 -6.76 -4.63 0.29
CA TRP A 106 -6.29 -3.54 1.14
C TRP A 106 -5.36 -2.62 0.36
N SER A 107 -5.70 -1.34 0.23
CA SER A 107 -4.77 -0.28 -0.18
C SER A 107 -4.22 0.40 1.07
N ALA A 108 -2.96 0.07 1.39
CA ALA A 108 -2.23 0.55 2.54
C ALA A 108 -1.41 1.80 2.16
N ALA A 109 -1.58 2.88 2.94
CA ALA A 109 -1.13 4.23 2.61
C ALA A 109 -1.81 4.80 1.35
N CYS A 110 -3.14 4.83 1.38
CA CYS A 110 -3.95 5.20 0.21
C CYS A 110 -3.87 6.69 -0.18
N SER A 111 -3.24 7.54 0.64
CA SER A 111 -3.15 8.98 0.45
C SER A 111 -4.54 9.56 0.13
N SER A 112 -4.64 10.40 -0.90
CA SER A 112 -5.89 11.03 -1.35
C SER A 112 -6.81 10.11 -2.16
N GLY A 113 -6.60 8.78 -2.13
CA GLY A 113 -7.57 7.77 -2.57
C GLY A 113 -7.48 7.34 -4.02
N GLN A 114 -6.54 7.87 -4.82
CA GLN A 114 -6.46 7.54 -6.24
C GLN A 114 -6.21 6.05 -6.50
N GLU A 115 -5.38 5.38 -5.69
CA GLU A 115 -5.14 3.93 -5.83
C GLU A 115 -6.39 3.08 -5.60
N PRO A 116 -7.11 3.17 -4.45
CA PRO A 116 -8.31 2.37 -4.25
C PRO A 116 -9.43 2.70 -5.25
N TYR A 117 -9.54 3.96 -5.70
CA TYR A 117 -10.48 4.31 -6.79
C TYR A 117 -10.07 3.71 -8.13
N SER A 118 -8.78 3.63 -8.43
CA SER A 118 -8.28 2.97 -9.65
C SER A 118 -8.62 1.48 -9.66
N ILE A 119 -8.47 0.81 -8.49
CA ILE A 119 -8.88 -0.58 -8.30
C ILE A 119 -10.39 -0.72 -8.50
N ALA A 120 -11.20 0.14 -7.88
CA ALA A 120 -12.66 0.08 -7.97
C ALA A 120 -13.17 0.32 -9.40
N MET A 121 -12.63 1.31 -10.11
CA MET A 121 -12.96 1.57 -11.51
C MET A 121 -12.60 0.39 -12.42
N MET A 122 -11.41 -0.19 -12.25
CA MET A 122 -10.99 -1.37 -13.01
C MET A 122 -11.95 -2.55 -12.77
N LEU A 123 -12.28 -2.86 -11.52
CA LEU A 123 -13.20 -3.95 -11.19
C LEU A 123 -14.61 -3.74 -11.77
N LYS A 124 -15.06 -2.49 -11.86
CA LYS A 124 -16.37 -2.12 -12.42
C LYS A 124 -16.41 -2.21 -13.94
N GLU A 125 -15.30 -1.94 -14.64
CA GLU A 125 -15.21 -2.16 -16.09
C GLU A 125 -15.13 -3.65 -16.45
N GLU A 126 -14.46 -4.46 -15.63
CA GLU A 126 -14.30 -5.90 -15.85
C GLU A 126 -15.53 -6.72 -15.45
N THR A 127 -16.70 -6.35 -15.95
CA THR A 127 -18.00 -6.95 -15.57
C THR A 127 -18.05 -8.47 -15.72
N ALA A 128 -17.43 -9.03 -16.76
CA ALA A 128 -17.33 -10.48 -16.95
C ALA A 128 -16.55 -11.17 -15.82
N LEU A 129 -15.53 -10.50 -15.28
CA LEU A 129 -14.73 -10.98 -14.16
C LEU A 129 -15.44 -10.72 -12.82
N SER A 130 -16.09 -9.57 -12.66
CA SER A 130 -16.68 -9.18 -11.39
C SER A 130 -18.12 -9.68 -11.17
N ALA A 131 -18.79 -10.21 -12.20
CA ALA A 131 -20.17 -10.67 -12.11
C ALA A 131 -20.37 -11.73 -11.00
N GLY A 132 -21.24 -11.40 -10.03
CA GLY A 132 -21.56 -12.25 -8.89
C GLY A 132 -20.42 -12.43 -7.88
N TRP A 133 -19.36 -11.60 -7.96
CA TRP A 133 -18.29 -11.53 -6.99
C TRP A 133 -18.43 -10.29 -6.10
N LYS A 134 -18.21 -10.46 -4.80
CA LYS A 134 -18.14 -9.36 -3.84
C LYS A 134 -16.68 -8.93 -3.66
N PHE A 135 -16.36 -7.72 -4.11
CA PHE A 135 -15.08 -7.09 -3.80
C PHE A 135 -15.23 -6.14 -2.63
N GLU A 136 -14.34 -6.24 -1.66
CA GLU A 136 -14.26 -5.30 -0.55
C GLU A 136 -12.91 -4.61 -0.58
N ILE A 137 -12.94 -3.28 -0.75
CA ILE A 137 -11.74 -2.46 -0.74
C ILE A 137 -11.68 -1.74 0.59
N VAL A 138 -10.65 -2.03 1.37
CA VAL A 138 -10.28 -1.26 2.55
C VAL A 138 -9.11 -0.37 2.17
N ALA A 139 -9.21 0.91 2.45
CA ALA A 139 -8.17 1.89 2.14
C ALA A 139 -7.77 2.59 3.44
N THR A 140 -6.48 2.57 3.77
CA THR A 140 -6.00 3.15 5.02
C THR A 140 -4.86 4.12 4.78
N ASP A 141 -4.84 5.21 5.55
CA ASP A 141 -3.70 6.12 5.59
C ASP A 141 -3.47 6.63 7.02
N LEU A 142 -2.24 7.05 7.31
CA LEU A 142 -1.91 7.68 8.59
C LEU A 142 -2.56 9.06 8.70
N SER A 143 -2.60 9.82 7.59
CA SER A 143 -3.16 11.17 7.55
C SER A 143 -4.68 11.13 7.54
N ILE A 144 -5.29 11.67 8.59
CA ILE A 144 -6.74 11.82 8.70
C ILE A 144 -7.23 12.77 7.59
N ALA A 145 -6.51 13.86 7.31
CA ALA A 145 -6.86 14.80 6.24
C ALA A 145 -6.88 14.14 4.86
N MET A 146 -5.93 13.24 4.57
CA MET A 146 -5.91 12.48 3.32
C MET A 146 -7.06 11.48 3.24
N VAL A 147 -7.37 10.79 4.34
CA VAL A 147 -8.52 9.88 4.42
C VAL A 147 -9.84 10.62 4.17
N GLU A 148 -10.04 11.78 4.78
CA GLU A 148 -11.26 12.59 4.57
C GLU A 148 -11.33 13.16 3.15
N ARG A 149 -10.19 13.57 2.57
CA ARG A 149 -10.10 13.95 1.15
C ARG A 149 -10.47 12.79 0.23
N ALA A 150 -9.97 11.59 0.52
CA ALA A 150 -10.28 10.39 -0.25
C ALA A 150 -11.78 10.05 -0.18
N LYS A 151 -12.42 10.12 1.00
CA LYS A 151 -13.87 9.94 1.18
C LYS A 151 -14.70 10.98 0.42
N ALA A 152 -14.25 12.24 0.42
CA ALA A 152 -14.91 13.31 -0.33
C ALA A 152 -14.82 13.07 -1.85
N GLY A 153 -13.71 12.48 -2.30
CA GLY A 153 -13.46 12.08 -3.68
C GLY A 153 -13.45 13.27 -4.64
N VAL A 154 -12.88 14.40 -4.20
CA VAL A 154 -12.79 15.64 -4.96
C VAL A 154 -11.33 15.90 -5.34
N TYR A 155 -11.09 16.13 -6.63
CA TYR A 155 -9.78 16.23 -7.24
C TYR A 155 -9.72 17.46 -8.15
N SER A 156 -8.53 18.06 -8.25
CA SER A 156 -8.26 19.15 -9.20
C SER A 156 -8.22 18.64 -10.65
N GLN A 157 -8.32 19.57 -11.60
CA GLN A 157 -8.09 19.30 -13.03
C GLN A 157 -6.76 18.57 -13.26
N PHE A 158 -5.69 19.01 -12.60
CA PHE A 158 -4.36 18.42 -12.74
C PHE A 158 -4.32 16.96 -12.26
N GLU A 159 -4.91 16.66 -11.11
CA GLU A 159 -4.94 15.30 -10.55
C GLU A 159 -5.70 14.32 -11.44
N VAL A 160 -6.85 14.74 -11.99
CA VAL A 160 -7.64 13.85 -12.86
C VAL A 160 -7.08 13.71 -14.27
N GLN A 161 -6.13 14.54 -14.68
CA GLN A 161 -5.44 14.41 -15.97
C GLN A 161 -4.15 13.58 -15.87
N ARG A 162 -3.67 13.28 -14.67
CA ARG A 162 -2.42 12.55 -14.46
C ARG A 162 -2.69 11.07 -14.20
N GLY A 163 -2.54 10.26 -15.26
CA GLY A 163 -2.62 8.78 -15.21
C GLY A 163 -4.03 8.19 -15.34
N LEU A 164 -5.09 8.98 -15.20
CA LEU A 164 -6.47 8.54 -15.41
C LEU A 164 -6.80 8.46 -16.91
N PRO A 165 -7.24 7.30 -17.44
CA PRO A 165 -7.74 7.20 -18.80
C PRO A 165 -8.94 8.12 -19.05
N ILE A 166 -8.98 8.80 -20.19
CA ILE A 166 -10.00 9.83 -20.49
C ILE A 166 -11.43 9.27 -20.46
N ASN A 167 -11.61 8.03 -20.92
CA ASN A 167 -12.89 7.34 -20.87
C ASN A 167 -13.36 7.10 -19.44
N TYR A 168 -12.44 6.89 -18.49
CA TYR A 168 -12.78 6.73 -17.07
C TYR A 168 -13.12 8.09 -16.45
N LEU A 169 -12.42 9.16 -16.83
CA LEU A 169 -12.76 10.52 -16.40
C LEU A 169 -14.22 10.85 -16.77
N VAL A 170 -14.58 10.68 -18.04
CA VAL A 170 -15.92 10.97 -18.55
C VAL A 170 -17.00 10.10 -17.89
N LYS A 171 -16.69 8.84 -17.59
CA LYS A 171 -17.66 7.88 -17.03
C LYS A 171 -17.84 8.00 -15.52
N TYR A 172 -16.77 8.28 -14.77
CA TYR A 172 -16.73 8.16 -13.32
C TYR A 172 -16.58 9.47 -12.57
N PHE A 173 -16.40 10.59 -13.26
CA PHE A 173 -16.33 11.89 -12.61
C PHE A 173 -17.38 12.84 -13.18
N LYS A 174 -17.79 13.77 -12.32
CA LYS A 174 -18.60 14.92 -12.69
C LYS A 174 -17.84 16.18 -12.31
N GLN A 175 -17.97 17.21 -13.13
CA GLN A 175 -17.44 18.52 -12.80
C GLN A 175 -18.22 19.10 -11.60
N ASP A 176 -17.49 19.65 -10.64
CA ASP A 176 -17.98 20.23 -9.40
C ASP A 176 -17.25 21.57 -9.20
N GLY A 177 -17.78 22.62 -9.85
CA GLY A 177 -17.10 23.92 -9.98
C GLY A 177 -15.80 23.82 -10.78
N ASP A 178 -14.69 24.20 -10.14
CA ASP A 178 -13.32 24.13 -10.68
C ASP A 178 -12.65 22.75 -10.46
N LYS A 179 -13.37 21.81 -9.84
CA LYS A 179 -12.87 20.49 -9.47
C LYS A 179 -13.69 19.38 -10.12
N TRP A 180 -13.26 18.16 -9.87
CA TRP A 180 -13.90 16.93 -10.31
C TRP A 180 -14.25 16.08 -9.11
N ARG A 181 -15.46 15.56 -9.08
CA ARG A 181 -15.92 14.66 -8.04
C ARG A 181 -16.19 13.29 -8.63
N ILE A 182 -15.63 12.26 -8.00
CA ILE A 182 -15.85 10.88 -8.40
C ILE A 182 -17.24 10.39 -8.00
N ASP A 183 -17.80 9.50 -8.82
CA ASP A 183 -19.10 8.85 -8.68
C ASP A 183 -19.33 8.34 -7.25
N ALA A 184 -20.49 8.67 -6.68
CA ALA A 184 -20.85 8.29 -5.32
C ALA A 184 -20.86 6.77 -5.14
N GLY A 185 -21.32 6.04 -6.15
CA GLY A 185 -21.34 4.58 -6.14
C GLY A 185 -19.95 3.96 -6.02
N LEU A 186 -18.88 4.60 -6.49
CA LEU A 186 -17.51 4.13 -6.23
C LEU A 186 -17.06 4.45 -4.81
N ARG A 187 -17.40 5.64 -4.30
CA ARG A 187 -17.02 6.09 -2.94
C ARG A 187 -17.62 5.20 -1.85
N GLU A 188 -18.89 4.86 -2.00
CA GLU A 188 -19.64 4.04 -1.03
C GLU A 188 -19.13 2.60 -0.96
N ASN A 189 -18.46 2.11 -2.01
CA ASN A 189 -17.92 0.76 -2.07
C ASN A 189 -16.47 0.62 -1.56
N ILE A 190 -15.86 1.72 -1.09
CA ILE A 190 -14.52 1.72 -0.50
C ILE A 190 -14.61 2.13 0.97
N GLN A 191 -14.04 1.30 1.85
CA GLN A 191 -13.96 1.60 3.26
C GLN A 191 -12.65 2.33 3.59
N PHE A 192 -12.73 3.65 3.72
CA PHE A 192 -11.61 4.50 4.13
C PHE A 192 -11.48 4.58 5.65
N ARG A 193 -10.28 4.33 6.20
CA ARG A 193 -9.99 4.41 7.64
C ARG A 193 -8.64 5.08 7.93
N PRO A 194 -8.54 5.98 8.91
CA PRO A 194 -7.23 6.39 9.41
C PRO A 194 -6.59 5.21 10.14
N TYR A 195 -5.39 4.80 9.70
CA TYR A 195 -4.67 3.67 10.28
C TYR A 195 -3.16 3.81 10.10
N ASN A 196 -2.41 3.54 11.17
CA ASN A 196 -0.95 3.55 11.15
C ASN A 196 -0.41 2.14 10.86
N LEU A 197 0.47 2.01 9.88
CA LEU A 197 1.14 0.75 9.54
C LEU A 197 2.02 0.20 10.66
N LEU A 198 2.42 1.04 11.61
CA LEU A 198 3.21 0.62 12.78
C LEU A 198 2.36 0.03 13.92
N HIS A 199 1.04 0.19 13.87
CA HIS A 199 0.15 -0.33 14.90
C HIS A 199 -0.24 -1.79 14.60
N ASP A 200 -0.91 -2.44 15.57
CA ASP A 200 -1.48 -3.77 15.34
C ASP A 200 -2.51 -3.72 14.20
N LEU A 201 -2.28 -4.50 13.16
CA LEU A 201 -3.14 -4.60 11.98
C LEU A 201 -4.30 -5.60 12.17
N SER A 202 -4.36 -6.33 13.29
CA SER A 202 -5.42 -7.32 13.56
C SER A 202 -6.86 -6.81 13.38
N PRO A 203 -7.22 -5.58 13.78
CA PRO A 203 -8.58 -5.06 13.60
C PRO A 203 -9.01 -4.85 12.14
N LEU A 204 -8.08 -4.88 11.18
CA LEU A 204 -8.40 -4.77 9.75
C LEU A 204 -8.88 -6.11 9.15
N GLY A 205 -8.59 -7.22 9.84
CA GLY A 205 -8.89 -8.59 9.39
C GLY A 205 -7.88 -9.08 8.34
N GLN A 206 -8.29 -10.09 7.56
CA GLN A 206 -7.44 -10.69 6.52
C GLN A 206 -7.77 -10.20 5.11
N PHE A 207 -6.77 -10.14 4.24
CA PHE A 207 -6.88 -9.65 2.87
C PHE A 207 -6.24 -10.61 1.88
N ASP A 208 -6.94 -10.90 0.79
CA ASP A 208 -6.41 -11.73 -0.30
C ASP A 208 -5.37 -10.95 -1.12
N VAL A 209 -5.53 -9.63 -1.23
CA VAL A 209 -4.59 -8.72 -1.91
C VAL A 209 -4.27 -7.52 -1.03
N VAL A 210 -2.99 -7.19 -0.92
CA VAL A 210 -2.51 -5.99 -0.25
C VAL A 210 -1.69 -5.16 -1.22
N PHE A 211 -2.08 -3.91 -1.44
CA PHE A 211 -1.27 -2.88 -2.07
C PHE A 211 -0.58 -2.07 -0.97
N CYS A 212 0.75 -2.12 -0.92
CA CYS A 212 1.57 -1.33 0.02
C CYS A 212 2.69 -0.66 -0.79
N ARG A 213 2.30 0.35 -1.58
CA ARG A 213 3.12 0.91 -2.65
C ARG A 213 3.58 2.32 -2.32
N ASN A 214 4.85 2.59 -2.61
CA ASN A 214 5.50 3.88 -2.46
C ASN A 214 5.43 4.47 -1.04
N VAL A 215 5.44 3.61 -0.02
CA VAL A 215 5.39 4.00 1.40
C VAL A 215 6.58 3.48 2.19
N LEU A 216 7.02 2.23 1.92
CA LEU A 216 8.16 1.63 2.61
C LEU A 216 9.47 2.34 2.29
N ILE A 217 9.53 3.10 1.18
CA ILE A 217 10.68 3.96 0.85
C ILE A 217 10.99 5.01 1.93
N TYR A 218 10.03 5.35 2.78
CA TYR A 218 10.19 6.34 3.85
C TYR A 218 10.73 5.75 5.15
N PHE A 219 10.77 4.43 5.28
CA PHE A 219 11.12 3.72 6.51
C PHE A 219 12.58 3.26 6.52
N ASP A 220 13.15 3.05 7.71
CA ASP A 220 14.40 2.32 7.85
C ASP A 220 14.19 0.80 7.69
N GLN A 221 15.27 0.04 7.45
CA GLN A 221 15.16 -1.41 7.23
C GLN A 221 14.44 -2.16 8.37
N PRO A 222 14.74 -1.92 9.66
CA PRO A 222 14.02 -2.58 10.76
C PRO A 222 12.52 -2.31 10.73
N THR A 223 12.11 -1.06 10.44
CA THR A 223 10.70 -0.69 10.35
C THR A 223 10.02 -1.35 9.16
N LYS A 224 10.68 -1.41 7.98
CA LYS A 224 10.16 -2.15 6.82
C LYS A 224 9.93 -3.62 7.16
N GLY A 225 10.87 -4.27 7.82
CA GLY A 225 10.76 -5.66 8.25
C GLY A 225 9.56 -5.90 9.17
N LYS A 226 9.35 -5.02 10.16
CA LYS A 226 8.18 -5.07 11.07
C LYS A 226 6.86 -4.92 10.32
N VAL A 227 6.77 -3.96 9.40
CA VAL A 227 5.55 -3.71 8.61
C VAL A 227 5.26 -4.90 7.70
N LEU A 228 6.26 -5.44 7.00
CA LEU A 228 6.09 -6.62 6.15
C LEU A 228 5.65 -7.84 6.97
N GLU A 229 6.26 -8.09 8.14
CA GLU A 229 5.86 -9.15 9.05
C GLU A 229 4.40 -9.00 9.51
N ALA A 230 3.98 -7.77 9.84
CA ALA A 230 2.60 -7.49 10.24
C ALA A 230 1.61 -7.71 9.09
N ILE A 231 1.96 -7.26 7.87
CA ILE A 231 1.16 -7.49 6.66
C ILE A 231 1.03 -8.99 6.37
N ALA A 232 2.13 -9.75 6.44
CA ALA A 232 2.14 -11.20 6.18
C ALA A 232 1.12 -11.94 7.07
N LYS A 233 1.00 -11.56 8.35
CA LYS A 233 0.03 -12.14 9.29
C LYS A 233 -1.43 -11.83 8.96
N ARG A 234 -1.70 -10.88 8.05
CA ARG A 234 -3.05 -10.51 7.58
C ARG A 234 -3.36 -11.10 6.21
N MET A 235 -2.50 -11.98 5.68
CA MET A 235 -2.69 -12.57 4.36
C MET A 235 -2.84 -14.09 4.45
N PRO A 236 -3.72 -14.70 3.62
CA PRO A 236 -3.73 -16.13 3.43
C PRO A 236 -2.49 -16.58 2.64
N ALA A 237 -2.19 -17.88 2.66
CA ALA A 237 -1.02 -18.45 2.00
C ALA A 237 -0.92 -18.13 0.49
N ASP A 238 -2.06 -18.03 -0.18
CA ASP A 238 -2.20 -17.71 -1.59
C ASP A 238 -2.41 -16.21 -1.89
N GLY A 239 -2.31 -15.35 -0.86
CA GLY A 239 -2.46 -13.91 -0.99
C GLY A 239 -1.31 -13.24 -1.73
N ILE A 240 -1.57 -12.05 -2.29
CA ILE A 240 -0.59 -11.28 -3.07
C ILE A 240 -0.35 -9.91 -2.44
N LEU A 241 0.93 -9.56 -2.31
CA LEU A 241 1.41 -8.24 -1.91
C LEU A 241 1.96 -7.51 -3.14
N TYR A 242 1.50 -6.28 -3.36
CA TYR A 242 2.05 -5.35 -4.34
C TYR A 242 2.93 -4.32 -3.66
N LEU A 243 4.16 -4.18 -4.13
CA LEU A 243 5.07 -3.10 -3.76
C LEU A 243 5.33 -2.16 -4.95
N GLY A 244 5.73 -0.92 -4.66
CA GLY A 244 6.10 0.07 -5.66
C GLY A 244 7.42 -0.26 -6.36
N GLY A 245 7.67 0.38 -7.50
CA GLY A 245 8.81 0.03 -8.37
C GLY A 245 10.21 0.20 -7.75
N ALA A 246 10.33 0.96 -6.66
CA ALA A 246 11.56 1.21 -5.90
C ALA A 246 11.63 0.44 -4.57
N GLU A 247 10.71 -0.50 -4.33
CA GLU A 247 10.59 -1.25 -3.09
C GLU A 247 10.86 -2.74 -3.35
N THR A 248 11.33 -3.44 -2.31
CA THR A 248 11.66 -4.87 -2.37
C THR A 248 11.51 -5.51 -0.99
N VAL A 249 11.29 -6.82 -0.95
CA VAL A 249 11.35 -7.63 0.27
C VAL A 249 12.74 -8.23 0.50
N LEU A 250 13.59 -8.28 -0.54
CA LEU A 250 14.88 -8.92 -0.51
C LEU A 250 15.82 -8.24 0.50
N GLY A 251 16.39 -9.03 1.41
CA GLY A 251 17.24 -8.52 2.50
C GLY A 251 16.47 -7.79 3.60
N ILE A 252 15.13 -7.86 3.61
CA ILE A 252 14.27 -7.17 4.57
C ILE A 252 13.29 -8.15 5.26
N SER A 253 12.72 -9.10 4.51
CA SER A 253 11.76 -10.07 5.05
C SER A 253 11.84 -11.41 4.32
N ASP A 254 11.90 -12.50 5.10
CA ASP A 254 11.88 -13.88 4.59
C ASP A 254 10.45 -14.46 4.50
N ARG A 255 9.44 -13.65 4.87
CA ARG A 255 8.03 -14.05 4.78
C ARG A 255 7.50 -14.06 3.36
N PHE A 256 8.11 -13.28 2.48
CA PHE A 256 7.67 -13.05 1.13
C PHE A 256 8.71 -13.49 0.11
N GLN A 257 8.24 -14.00 -1.01
CA GLN A 257 9.05 -14.29 -2.19
C GLN A 257 8.42 -13.63 -3.42
N PRO A 258 9.23 -13.20 -4.41
CA PRO A 258 8.70 -12.66 -5.67
C PRO A 258 7.82 -13.70 -6.38
N VAL A 259 6.74 -13.25 -7.01
CA VAL A 259 5.98 -14.09 -7.94
C VAL A 259 6.78 -14.19 -9.25
N PRO A 260 7.13 -15.40 -9.74
CA PRO A 260 7.93 -15.55 -10.95
C PRO A 260 7.31 -14.85 -12.16
N GLY A 261 8.11 -14.08 -12.90
CA GLY A 261 7.65 -13.31 -14.07
C GLY A 261 6.89 -12.01 -13.76
N GLU A 262 6.43 -11.83 -12.52
CA GLU A 262 5.57 -10.72 -12.13
C GLU A 262 6.28 -9.71 -11.23
N ARG A 263 7.03 -8.80 -11.84
CA ARG A 263 7.72 -7.72 -11.12
C ARG A 263 6.75 -6.93 -10.25
N GLY A 264 7.12 -6.74 -8.98
CA GLY A 264 6.36 -5.97 -7.99
C GLY A 264 5.33 -6.80 -7.21
N LEU A 265 5.09 -8.06 -7.60
CA LEU A 265 4.21 -8.98 -6.88
C LEU A 265 5.03 -9.92 -6.00
N TYR A 266 4.52 -10.11 -4.79
CA TYR A 266 5.10 -11.00 -3.79
C TYR A 266 4.01 -11.90 -3.21
N MET A 267 4.38 -13.14 -2.90
CA MET A 267 3.53 -14.10 -2.23
C MET A 267 4.21 -14.60 -0.96
N LEU A 268 3.44 -15.17 -0.04
CA LEU A 268 4.02 -15.76 1.16
C LEU A 268 4.90 -16.98 0.82
N THR A 269 5.97 -17.17 1.59
CA THR A 269 6.82 -18.37 1.50
C THR A 269 6.14 -19.57 2.15
N ASP A 270 6.45 -20.79 1.71
CA ASP A 270 5.89 -22.01 2.30
C ASP A 270 6.11 -22.05 3.83
N ALA A 271 7.31 -21.68 4.28
CA ALA A 271 7.67 -21.56 5.69
C ALA A 271 6.79 -20.52 6.43
N ALA A 272 6.47 -19.40 5.79
CA ALA A 272 5.60 -18.39 6.37
C ALA A 272 4.14 -18.85 6.53
N THR A 273 3.71 -19.80 5.71
CA THR A 273 2.34 -20.32 5.68
C THR A 273 2.15 -21.57 6.53
N GLY A 274 3.24 -22.13 7.07
CA GLY A 274 3.23 -23.41 7.76
C GLY A 274 2.98 -24.61 6.84
N ALA A 275 2.99 -24.40 5.52
CA ALA A 275 2.82 -25.47 4.54
C ALA A 275 4.10 -26.32 4.46
N THR A 276 3.95 -27.63 4.63
CA THR A 276 5.00 -28.59 4.29
C THR A 276 5.23 -28.53 2.78
N ARG A 277 6.49 -28.34 2.36
CA ARG A 277 6.88 -28.47 0.95
C ARG A 277 6.37 -29.82 0.42
N PRO A 278 5.70 -29.87 -0.74
CA PRO A 278 5.57 -31.14 -1.44
C PRO A 278 6.97 -31.68 -1.73
N ALA A 279 7.16 -32.99 -1.52
CA ALA A 279 8.44 -33.65 -1.75
C ALA A 279 8.94 -33.31 -3.17
N PRO A 280 10.26 -33.13 -3.36
CA PRO A 280 10.80 -32.93 -4.70
C PRO A 280 10.33 -34.09 -5.60
N PRO A 281 10.03 -33.82 -6.89
CA PRO A 281 9.66 -34.89 -7.81
C PRO A 281 10.74 -35.96 -7.79
N GLU A 282 10.34 -37.23 -7.72
CA GLU A 282 11.27 -38.35 -7.77
C GLU A 282 12.21 -38.17 -8.98
N PRO A 283 13.52 -38.42 -8.79
CA PRO A 283 14.45 -38.38 -9.90
C PRO A 283 13.95 -39.33 -11.01
N PRO A 284 14.09 -38.96 -12.28
CA PRO A 284 13.64 -39.79 -13.39
C PRO A 284 14.27 -41.18 -13.26
N LYS A 285 13.43 -42.23 -13.36
CA LYS A 285 13.90 -43.61 -13.32
C LYS A 285 15.05 -43.79 -14.31
N PRO A 286 16.15 -44.48 -13.93
CA PRO A 286 17.24 -44.75 -14.85
C PRO A 286 16.69 -45.38 -16.13
N LEU A 287 17.15 -44.90 -17.28
CA LEU A 287 16.82 -45.51 -18.56
C LEU A 287 17.27 -46.98 -18.52
N PRO A 288 16.45 -47.92 -19.03
CA PRO A 288 16.85 -49.31 -19.10
C PRO A 288 18.14 -49.43 -19.92
N PRO A 289 19.06 -50.34 -19.55
CA PRO A 289 20.30 -50.53 -20.26
C PRO A 289 20.01 -50.86 -21.73
N PHE A 290 20.78 -50.24 -22.64
CA PHE A 290 20.68 -50.54 -24.07
C PHE A 290 20.92 -52.03 -24.31
N PRO A 291 20.11 -52.69 -25.16
CA PRO A 291 20.33 -54.09 -25.50
C PRO A 291 21.70 -54.24 -26.16
N ALA A 292 22.49 -55.21 -25.67
CA ALA A 292 23.79 -55.54 -26.22
C ALA A 292 23.66 -55.88 -27.71
N ARG A 293 24.40 -55.17 -28.56
CA ARG A 293 24.53 -55.53 -29.97
C ARG A 293 25.24 -56.87 -30.08
N THR A 294 24.51 -57.91 -30.44
CA THR A 294 25.08 -59.17 -30.91
C THR A 294 25.81 -58.89 -32.23
N VAL A 295 27.13 -58.92 -32.23
CA VAL A 295 27.93 -58.93 -33.45
C VAL A 295 27.95 -60.37 -33.94
N ALA A 296 27.18 -60.66 -34.99
CA ALA A 296 27.28 -61.92 -35.72
C ALA A 296 28.60 -61.96 -36.49
N ARG A 297 29.34 -63.06 -36.35
CA ARG A 297 30.30 -63.56 -37.34
C ARG A 297 29.80 -64.91 -37.80
#